data_AF-A0A4Q3D726-F1
#
_entry.id   AF-A0A4Q3D726-F1
#
_cell.length_a   1.000
_cell.length_b   1.000
_cell.length_c   1.000
_cell.angle_alpha   90.00
_cell.angle_beta   90.00
_cell.angle_gamma   90.00
#
_symmetry.space_group_name_H-M   'P 1'
#
loop_
_entity.id
_entity.type
_entity.pdbx_description
1 polymer ?
#
loop_
_entity_poly.entity_id
_entity_poly.type
_entity_poly.pdbx_seq_one_letter_code
_entity_poly.pdbx_strand_id
1 'polypeptide(L)' 'MERGANPRFFERGLGPGGEPALIPSGPSVLNSDREATDYWHRRRTRDSDLWVIELDIPSAERFAAETMGIG' A
#
# COMPACT_ATOMS: atom_id res chain seq x y z
N MET A 1 -5.56 12.12 -16.36
CA MET A 1 -5.82 11.33 -15.15
C MET A 1 -5.39 9.93 -15.46
N GLU A 2 -4.16 9.58 -15.11
CA GLU A 2 -3.64 8.22 -15.25
C GLU A 2 -4.28 7.38 -14.15
N ARG A 3 -5.39 6.71 -14.46
CA ARG A 3 -6.07 5.83 -13.50
C ARG A 3 -5.12 4.72 -13.08
N GLY A 4 -4.56 4.79 -11.87
CA GLY A 4 -3.97 3.63 -11.19
C GLY A 4 -2.87 2.86 -11.94
N ALA A 5 -2.11 3.49 -12.84
CA ALA A 5 -1.03 2.80 -13.53
C ALA A 5 0.07 2.40 -12.53
N ASN A 6 0.40 1.10 -12.48
CA ASN A 6 1.44 0.52 -11.62
C ASN A 6 1.22 0.73 -10.10
N PRO A 7 0.16 0.14 -9.50
CA PRO A 7 -0.10 0.31 -8.09
C PRO A 7 1.00 -0.30 -7.24
N ARG A 8 1.39 0.40 -6.17
CA ARG A 8 2.38 -0.04 -5.20
C ARG A 8 1.69 -0.27 -3.86
N PHE A 9 2.07 -1.33 -3.15
CA PHE A 9 1.49 -1.66 -1.86
C PHE A 9 2.46 -1.31 -0.73
N PHE A 10 1.89 -0.82 0.37
CA PHE A 10 2.60 -0.51 1.58
C PHE A 10 1.81 -0.99 2.79
N GLU A 11 2.53 -1.41 3.81
CA GLU A 11 1.97 -1.74 5.12
C GLU A 11 2.60 -0.84 6.19
N ARG A 12 1.80 -0.47 7.18
CA ARG A 12 2.34 0.19 8.37
C ARG A 12 3.16 -0.82 9.16
N GLY A 13 4.41 -0.50 9.43
CA GLY A 13 5.33 -1.34 10.21
C GLY A 13 6.33 -0.51 10.98
N LEU A 14 7.40 -1.18 11.43
CA LEU A 14 8.58 -0.54 12.03
C LEU A 14 9.74 -0.65 11.06
N GLY A 15 10.40 0.48 10.80
CA GLY A 15 11.62 0.52 10.00
C GLY A 15 12.82 -0.08 10.74
N PRO A 16 14.00 -0.18 10.09
CA PRO A 16 15.21 -0.73 10.71
C PRO A 16 15.64 0.00 11.99
N GLY A 17 15.26 1.27 12.15
CA GLY A 17 15.51 2.07 13.35
C GLY A 17 14.47 1.92 14.47
N GLY A 18 13.43 1.11 14.29
CA GLY A 18 12.34 0.95 15.26
C GLY A 18 11.25 2.02 15.18
N GLU A 19 11.40 3.01 14.31
CA GLU A 19 10.38 4.05 14.09
C GLU A 19 9.26 3.54 13.17
N PRO A 20 8.01 4.02 13.34
CA PRO A 20 6.94 3.76 12.39
C PRO A 20 7.36 4.08 10.96
N ALA A 21 6.96 3.23 10.01
CA ALA A 21 7.28 3.41 8.59
C ALA A 21 6.21 2.79 7.70
N LEU A 22 6.09 3.32 6.48
CA LEU A 22 5.43 2.62 5.38
C LEU A 22 6.43 1.66 4.75
N ILE A 23 6.18 0.36 4.90
CA ILE A 23 7.05 -0.69 4.40
C ILE A 23 6.49 -1.21 3.07
N PRO A 24 7.28 -1.21 1.98
CA PRO A 24 6.85 -1.82 0.71
C PRO A 24 6.41 -3.26 0.92
N SER A 25 5.25 -3.62 0.41
CA SER A 25 4.71 -4.98 0.47
C SER A 25 4.19 -5.44 -0.89
N GLY A 26 3.85 -6.73 -0.99
CA GLY A 26 3.23 -7.30 -2.17
C GLY A 26 4.15 -7.40 -3.39
N PRO A 27 3.54 -7.64 -4.58
CA PRO A 27 4.28 -7.77 -5.82
C PRO A 27 4.97 -6.46 -6.21
N SER A 28 6.24 -6.55 -6.62
CA SER A 28 7.02 -5.41 -7.13
C SER A 28 6.68 -5.05 -8.58
N VAL A 29 6.07 -5.97 -9.32
CA VAL A 29 5.61 -5.83 -10.69
C VAL A 29 4.23 -6.43 -10.80
N LEU A 30 3.31 -5.73 -11.46
CA LEU A 30 1.97 -6.19 -11.76
C LEU A 30 1.74 -6.13 -13.27
N ASN A 31 1.17 -7.19 -13.81
CA ASN A 31 0.86 -7.31 -15.24
C ASN A 31 -0.57 -6.86 -15.57
N SER A 32 -1.42 -6.66 -14.55
CA SER A 32 -2.78 -6.14 -14.71
C SER A 32 -3.37 -5.62 -13.39
N ASP A 33 -4.38 -4.75 -13.49
CA ASP A 33 -5.15 -4.25 -12.34
C ASP A 33 -5.83 -5.38 -11.53
N ARG A 34 -6.13 -6.50 -12.20
CA ARG A 34 -6.68 -7.68 -11.54
C ARG A 34 -5.69 -8.32 -10.58
N GLU A 35 -4.40 -8.37 -10.92
CA GLU A 35 -3.38 -8.89 -10.01
C GLU A 35 -3.27 -8.05 -8.73
N ALA A 36 -3.46 -6.73 -8.87
CA ALA A 36 -3.50 -5.81 -7.73
C ALA A 36 -4.69 -6.13 -6.81
N THR A 37 -5.88 -6.28 -7.41
CA THR A 37 -7.12 -6.61 -6.70
C THR A 37 -7.01 -7.97 -6.00
N ASP A 38 -6.60 -9.00 -6.72
CA ASP A 38 -6.46 -10.36 -6.20
C ASP A 38 -5.45 -10.41 -5.05
N TYR A 39 -4.39 -9.60 -5.08
CA TYR A 39 -3.41 -9.54 -3.99
C TYR A 39 -4.01 -9.08 -2.66
N TRP A 40 -4.64 -7.91 -2.62
CA TRP A 40 -5.15 -7.38 -1.35
C TRP A 40 -6.40 -8.16 -0.86
N HIS A 41 -7.22 -8.68 -1.77
CA HIS A 41 -8.33 -9.58 -1.40
C HIS A 41 -7.82 -10.84 -0.70
N ARG A 42 -6.77 -11.48 -1.21
CA ARG A 42 -6.14 -12.64 -0.55
C ARG A 42 -5.53 -12.31 0.82
N ARG A 43 -5.12 -11.07 1.07
CA ARG A 43 -4.68 -10.66 2.40
C ARG A 43 -5.87 -10.53 3.35
N ARG A 44 -6.96 -9.92 2.88
CA ARG A 44 -8.19 -9.76 3.67
C ARG A 44 -8.87 -11.07 4.05
N THR A 45 -8.68 -12.14 3.27
CA THR A 45 -9.17 -13.47 3.66
C THR A 45 -8.38 -14.10 4.81
N ARG A 46 -7.10 -13.72 4.97
CA ARG A 46 -6.24 -14.17 6.08
C ARG A 46 -6.39 -13.29 7.31
N ASP A 47 -6.68 -12.01 7.08
CA ASP A 47 -6.81 -11.00 8.10
C ASP A 47 -8.07 -10.18 7.82
N SER A 48 -9.17 -10.56 8.48
CA SER A 48 -10.48 -9.97 8.25
C SER A 48 -10.61 -8.54 8.77
N ASP A 49 -9.76 -8.14 9.72
CA ASP A 49 -9.76 -6.78 10.27
C ASP A 49 -8.82 -5.82 9.51
N LEU A 50 -8.10 -6.33 8.51
CA LEU A 50 -7.26 -5.54 7.62
C LEU A 50 -8.05 -4.45 6.88
N TRP A 51 -7.60 -3.21 7.06
CA TRP A 51 -8.05 -2.06 6.29
C TRP A 51 -7.16 -1.86 5.06
N VAL A 52 -7.79 -1.65 3.89
CA VAL A 52 -7.12 -1.33 2.63
C VAL A 52 -7.60 0.05 2.20
N ILE A 53 -6.65 0.95 1.94
CA ILE A 53 -6.91 2.32 1.47
C ILE A 53 -6.23 2.47 0.12
N GLU A 54 -7.01 2.85 -0.90
CA GLU A 54 -6.50 3.19 -2.23
C GLU A 54 -6.34 4.70 -2.34
N LEU A 55 -5.17 5.14 -2.80
CA LEU A 55 -4.86 6.55 -3.01
C LEU A 55 -4.48 6.78 -4.48
N ASP A 56 -5.41 7.33 -5.25
CA ASP A 56 -5.21 7.73 -6.66
C ASP A 56 -4.89 9.23 -6.74
N ILE A 57 -3.72 9.61 -6.21
CA ILE A 57 -3.21 10.98 -6.21
C ILE A 57 -1.70 11.00 -6.49
N PRO A 58 -1.16 12.11 -7.02
CA PRO A 58 0.28 12.30 -7.08
C PRO A 58 0.92 12.20 -5.68
N SER A 59 2.09 11.57 -5.61
CA SER A 59 2.87 11.42 -4.36
C SER A 59 2.10 10.77 -3.19
N ALA A 60 1.23 9.80 -3.50
CA ALA A 60 0.39 9.09 -2.52
C ALA A 60 1.16 8.54 -1.30
N GLU A 61 2.36 8.00 -1.50
CA GLU A 61 3.21 7.47 -0.42
C GLU A 61 3.57 8.55 0.61
N ARG A 62 3.95 9.74 0.14
CA ARG A 62 4.27 10.89 1.00
C ARG A 62 3.03 11.39 1.74
N PHE A 63 1.91 11.52 1.03
CA PHE A 63 0.65 11.94 1.65
C PHE A 63 0.22 10.99 2.77
N ALA A 64 0.36 9.68 2.55
CA ALA A 64 0.07 8.67 3.55
C ALA A 64 1.01 8.77 4.76
N ALA A 65 2.32 8.97 4.53
CA ALA A 65 3.30 9.15 5.60
C ALA A 65 2.98 10.37 6.47
N GLU A 66 2.71 11.54 5.85
CA GLU A 66 2.36 12.77 6.56
C GLU A 66 1.05 12.61 7.36
N THR A 67 0.03 11.99 6.77
CA THR A 67 -1.28 11.77 7.42
C THR A 67 -1.18 10.82 8.62
N MET A 68 -0.25 9.86 8.58
CA MET A 68 -0.02 8.92 9.68
C MET A 68 0.97 9.45 10.75
N GLY A 69 1.53 10.65 10.56
CA GLY A 69 2.55 11.22 11.45
C GLY A 69 3.90 10.50 11.37
N ILE A 70 4.23 9.95 10.19
CA ILE A 70 5.41 9.13 9.90
C ILE A 70 6.39 9.84 8.94
N GLY A 71 5.95 10.93 8.30
CA GLY A 71 6.71 11.71 7.30
C GLY A 71 7.44 12.93 7.85
#